data_AF-A0A5C3NKB7-F1
#
_entry.id   AF-A0A5C3NKB7-F1
#
_cell.length_a   1.000
_cell.length_b   1.000
_cell.length_c   1.000
_cell.angle_alpha   90.00
_cell.angle_beta   90.00
_cell.angle_gamma   90.00
#
_symmetry.space_group_name_H-M   'P 1'
#
loop_
_entity.id
_entity.type
_entity.pdbx_description
1 polymer ?
#
loop_
_entity_poly.entity_id
_entity_poly.type
_entity_poly.pdbx_seq_one_letter_code
_entity_poly.pdbx_strand_id
1 'polypeptide(L)'
;MPTFFDSMEFVRWVSESYRPFAVATDPPLLRLLKNGRPNFFVPSPRMISRDAKIVFAVRRKKLSDMLVAYAGRLHFGTDCWSSPNHRAFIAFTVHLELRGRWLSMLLDIVELAKSHSGANLATAFADMLVDWACKTR
;
A
#
# COMPACT_ATOMS: atom_id res chain seq x y z
N MET A 1 3.18 29.22 -3.81
CA MET A 1 3.49 27.87 -4.33
C MET A 1 2.88 26.87 -3.37
N PRO A 2 2.07 25.91 -3.83
CA PRO A 2 1.57 24.86 -2.95
C PRO A 2 2.75 24.09 -2.37
N THR A 3 2.73 23.86 -1.07
CA THR A 3 3.84 23.18 -0.39
C THR A 3 3.68 21.68 -0.52
N PHE A 4 4.79 20.95 -0.48
CA PHE A 4 4.77 19.49 -0.37
C PHE A 4 3.89 18.99 0.80
N PHE A 5 3.80 19.79 1.86
CA PHE A 5 3.02 19.49 3.06
C PHE A 5 1.51 19.41 2.80
N ASP A 6 0.94 20.31 2.00
CA ASP A 6 -0.52 20.34 1.76
C ASP A 6 -0.99 19.07 1.00
N SER A 7 -0.14 18.52 0.13
CA SER A 7 -0.43 17.26 -0.57
C SER A 7 -0.34 16.04 0.36
N MET A 8 0.54 16.07 1.37
CA MET A 8 0.73 14.96 2.30
C MET A 8 -0.50 14.71 3.19
N GLU A 9 -1.19 15.75 3.64
CA GLU A 9 -2.42 15.59 4.42
C GLU A 9 -3.53 14.91 3.59
N PHE A 10 -3.65 15.26 2.31
CA PHE A 10 -4.57 14.55 1.41
C PHE A 10 -4.16 13.09 1.21
N VAL A 11 -2.87 12.80 0.97
CA VAL A 11 -2.35 11.42 0.86
C VAL A 11 -2.65 10.62 2.11
N ARG A 12 -2.42 11.20 3.30
CA ARG A 12 -2.73 10.57 4.58
C ARG A 12 -4.22 10.28 4.71
N TRP A 13 -5.06 11.30 4.50
CA TRP A 13 -6.51 11.18 4.63
C TRP A 13 -7.09 10.12 3.69
N VAL A 14 -6.73 10.14 2.39
CA VAL A 14 -7.27 9.14 1.44
C VAL A 14 -6.81 7.73 1.77
N SER A 15 -5.60 7.57 2.32
CA SER A 15 -5.06 6.26 2.71
C SER A 15 -5.73 5.72 3.97
N GLU A 16 -5.87 6.55 5.01
CA GLU A 16 -6.45 6.14 6.30
C GLU A 16 -7.98 5.95 6.21
N SER A 17 -8.65 6.68 5.33
CA SER A 17 -10.11 6.64 5.15
C SER A 17 -10.57 5.84 3.93
N TYR A 18 -9.65 5.16 3.22
CA TYR A 18 -9.94 4.37 2.02
C TYR A 18 -10.74 5.13 0.95
N ARG A 19 -10.39 6.42 0.74
CA ARG A 19 -11.11 7.28 -0.22
C ARG A 19 -10.47 7.18 -1.61
N PRO A 20 -11.27 7.24 -2.69
CA PRO A 20 -10.71 7.37 -4.03
C PRO A 20 -10.00 8.71 -4.18
N PHE A 21 -8.89 8.77 -4.92
CA PHE A 21 -8.18 10.03 -5.18
C PHE A 21 -9.07 11.10 -5.84
N ALA A 22 -10.09 10.66 -6.59
CA ALA A 22 -11.10 11.52 -7.22
C ALA A 22 -11.96 12.30 -6.21
N VAL A 23 -11.94 11.95 -4.92
CA VAL A 23 -12.66 12.72 -3.87
C VAL A 23 -12.21 14.18 -3.84
N ALA A 24 -10.97 14.48 -4.22
CA ALA A 24 -10.44 15.84 -4.26
C ALA A 24 -11.11 16.74 -5.33
N THR A 25 -11.91 16.17 -6.23
CA THR A 25 -12.70 16.93 -7.22
C THR A 25 -14.19 17.00 -6.87
N ASP A 26 -14.61 16.48 -5.72
CA ASP A 26 -16.01 16.50 -5.28
C ASP A 26 -16.51 17.94 -5.02
N PRO A 27 -17.53 18.44 -5.73
CA PRO A 27 -17.96 19.83 -5.59
C PRO A 27 -18.46 20.21 -4.19
N PRO A 28 -19.29 19.42 -3.49
CA PRO A 28 -19.63 19.68 -2.09
C PRO A 28 -18.41 19.82 -1.17
N LEU A 29 -17.45 18.90 -1.24
CA LEU A 29 -16.22 18.98 -0.45
C LEU A 29 -15.40 20.23 -0.79
N LEU A 30 -15.25 20.55 -2.07
CA LEU A 30 -14.53 21.76 -2.50
C LEU A 30 -15.18 23.04 -1.98
N ARG A 31 -16.52 23.10 -1.93
CA ARG A 31 -17.22 24.23 -1.31
C ARG A 31 -16.91 24.33 0.18
N LEU A 32 -16.91 23.20 0.91
CA LEU A 32 -16.60 23.19 2.34
C LEU A 32 -15.16 23.64 2.62
N LEU A 33 -14.18 23.11 1.88
CA LEU A 33 -12.77 23.43 2.05
C LEU A 33 -12.44 24.88 1.69
N LYS A 34 -13.13 25.44 0.69
CA LYS A 34 -12.92 26.82 0.24
C LYS A 34 -13.79 27.84 0.99
N ASN A 35 -14.76 27.40 1.79
CA ASN A 35 -15.58 28.31 2.57
C ASN A 35 -14.73 29.02 3.63
N GLY A 36 -14.72 30.35 3.63
CA GLY A 36 -13.85 31.16 4.49
C GLY A 36 -12.35 31.10 4.15
N ARG A 37 -11.94 30.27 3.18
CA ARG A 37 -10.55 30.12 2.71
C ARG A 37 -10.50 29.90 1.18
N PRO A 38 -10.87 30.90 0.36
CA PRO A 38 -10.98 30.73 -1.10
C PRO A 38 -9.66 30.30 -1.77
N ASN A 39 -8.52 30.68 -1.18
CA ASN A 39 -7.18 30.34 -1.64
C ASN A 39 -6.64 29.01 -1.08
N PHE A 40 -7.47 28.21 -0.38
CA PHE A 40 -7.06 26.90 0.10
C PHE A 40 -6.65 26.01 -1.08
N PHE A 41 -5.43 25.48 -1.01
CA PHE A 41 -4.91 24.60 -2.04
C PHE A 41 -5.51 23.20 -1.91
N VAL A 42 -6.04 22.66 -3.01
CA VAL A 42 -6.51 21.28 -3.10
C VAL A 42 -5.68 20.58 -4.18
N PRO A 43 -4.95 19.50 -3.85
CA PRO A 43 -4.18 18.75 -4.83
C PRO A 43 -5.13 18.05 -5.82
N SER A 44 -4.70 17.94 -7.08
CA SER A 44 -5.46 17.15 -8.05
C SER A 44 -5.37 15.64 -7.72
N PRO A 45 -6.34 14.82 -8.16
CA PRO A 45 -6.26 13.36 -8.00
C PRO A 45 -4.95 12.76 -8.51
N ARG A 46 -4.39 13.33 -9.58
CA ARG A 46 -3.08 12.94 -10.14
C ARG A 46 -1.93 13.24 -9.19
N MET A 47 -1.95 14.40 -8.52
CA MET A 47 -0.94 14.76 -7.52
C MET A 47 -1.03 13.83 -6.31
N ILE A 48 -2.23 13.58 -5.79
CA ILE A 48 -2.46 12.66 -4.68
C ILE A 48 -1.95 11.25 -5.04
N SER A 49 -2.29 10.75 -6.23
CA SER A 49 -1.82 9.44 -6.69
C SER A 49 -0.30 9.36 -6.79
N ARG A 50 0.35 10.37 -7.38
CA ARG A 50 1.82 10.45 -7.49
C ARG A 50 2.46 10.45 -6.10
N ASP A 51 1.95 11.29 -5.21
CA ASP A 51 2.56 11.50 -3.90
C ASP A 51 2.31 10.28 -2.98
N ALA A 52 1.15 9.63 -3.08
CA ALA A 52 0.87 8.35 -2.43
C ALA A 52 1.85 7.25 -2.88
N LYS A 53 2.17 7.17 -4.18
CA LYS A 53 3.16 6.21 -4.70
C LYS A 53 4.57 6.49 -4.16
N ILE A 54 4.95 7.77 -4.04
CA ILE A 54 6.25 8.16 -3.45
C ILE A 54 6.31 7.73 -1.98
N VAL A 55 5.27 8.06 -1.20
CA VAL A 55 5.19 7.67 0.22
C VAL A 55 5.23 6.15 0.35
N PHE A 56 4.46 5.43 -0.47
CA PHE A 56 4.48 3.97 -0.50
C PHE A 56 5.88 3.41 -0.78
N ALA A 57 6.57 3.89 -1.81
CA ALA A 57 7.91 3.40 -2.16
C ALA A 57 8.92 3.62 -1.01
N VAL A 58 8.90 4.81 -0.40
CA VAL A 58 9.77 5.14 0.76
C VAL A 58 9.45 4.26 1.96
N ARG A 59 8.16 4.04 2.25
CA ARG A 59 7.73 3.20 3.38
C ARG A 59 8.01 1.72 3.13
N ARG A 60 7.79 1.22 1.91
CA ARG A 60 8.12 -0.15 1.50
C ARG A 60 9.59 -0.44 1.69
N LYS A 61 10.49 0.45 1.25
CA LYS A 61 11.93 0.30 1.45
C LYS A 61 12.29 0.21 2.94
N LYS A 62 11.80 1.14 3.76
CA LYS A 62 12.03 1.11 5.22
C LYS A 62 11.51 -0.17 5.87
N LEU A 63 10.37 -0.67 5.40
CA LEU A 63 9.81 -1.91 5.91
C LEU A 63 10.66 -3.12 5.50
N SER A 64 11.10 -3.19 4.24
CA SER A 64 12.05 -4.22 3.78
C SER A 64 13.33 -4.21 4.61
N ASP A 65 13.96 -3.04 4.82
CA ASP A 65 15.15 -2.91 5.66
C ASP A 65 14.92 -3.44 7.09
N MET A 66 13.74 -3.15 7.66
CA MET A 66 13.35 -3.64 8.99
C MET A 66 13.14 -5.16 9.02
N LEU A 67 12.46 -5.73 8.02
CA LEU A 67 12.22 -7.17 7.94
C LEU A 67 13.52 -7.95 7.73
N VAL A 68 14.46 -7.43 6.94
CA VAL A 68 15.77 -8.05 6.72
C VAL A 68 16.63 -8.01 7.98
N ALA A 69 16.59 -6.92 8.74
CA ALA A 69 17.32 -6.77 9.99
C ALA A 69 16.66 -7.48 11.19
N TYR A 70 15.42 -7.93 11.04
CA TYR A 70 14.64 -8.52 12.13
C TYR A 70 15.18 -9.92 12.50
N ALA A 71 15.67 -10.05 13.73
CA ALA A 71 16.29 -11.29 14.22
C ALA A 71 15.28 -12.37 14.66
N GLY A 72 13.99 -12.02 14.77
CA GLY A 72 12.95 -12.94 15.17
C GLY A 72 12.43 -13.80 14.01
N ARG A 73 11.30 -14.47 14.24
CA ARG A 73 10.65 -15.31 13.22
C ARG A 73 9.63 -14.50 12.43
N LEU A 74 9.67 -14.63 11.12
CA LEU A 74 8.66 -14.11 10.21
C LEU A 74 7.71 -15.25 9.84
N HIS A 75 6.41 -15.03 9.99
CA HIS A 75 5.37 -15.94 9.51
C HIS A 75 4.67 -15.31 8.33
N PHE A 76 4.72 -15.95 7.17
CA PHE A 76 4.10 -15.44 5.95
C PHE A 76 2.71 -16.04 5.76
N GLY A 77 1.76 -15.21 5.34
CA GLY A 77 0.42 -15.62 4.92
C GLY A 77 0.25 -15.39 3.42
N THR A 78 -0.52 -16.28 2.78
CA THR A 78 -0.94 -16.15 1.39
C THR A 78 -2.45 -16.26 1.31
N ASP A 79 -3.11 -15.29 0.69
CA ASP A 79 -4.54 -15.35 0.39
C ASP A 79 -4.73 -15.27 -1.13
N CYS A 80 -5.45 -16.21 -1.71
CA CYS A 80 -5.62 -16.33 -3.16
C CYS A 80 -7.11 -16.31 -3.51
N TRP A 81 -7.50 -15.45 -4.45
CA TRP A 81 -8.88 -15.36 -4.88
C TRP A 81 -9.01 -15.05 -6.37
N SER A 82 -10.18 -15.36 -6.92
CA SER A 82 -10.59 -14.84 -8.22
C SER A 82 -11.61 -13.73 -7.99
N SER A 83 -11.31 -12.53 -8.47
CA SER A 83 -12.24 -11.40 -8.41
C SER A 83 -13.49 -11.66 -9.25
N PRO A 84 -14.62 -10.97 -8.96
CA PRO A 84 -15.82 -11.03 -9.80
C PRO A 84 -15.57 -10.69 -11.28
N ASN A 85 -14.50 -9.93 -11.57
CA ASN A 85 -14.09 -9.56 -12.93
C ASN A 85 -13.20 -10.64 -13.60
N HIS A 86 -13.21 -11.88 -13.09
CA HIS A 86 -12.44 -13.02 -13.60
C HIS A 86 -10.92 -12.83 -13.59
N ARG A 87 -10.40 -11.93 -12.75
CA ARG A 87 -8.97 -11.73 -12.53
C ARG A 87 -8.53 -12.44 -11.27
N ALA A 88 -7.49 -13.26 -11.39
CA ALA A 88 -6.91 -14.06 -10.32
C ALA A 88 -5.82 -13.27 -9.58
N PHE A 89 -5.86 -13.29 -8.25
CA PHE A 89 -4.97 -12.52 -7.39
C PHE A 89 -4.41 -13.38 -6.25
N ILE A 90 -3.22 -13.00 -5.79
CA ILE A 90 -2.61 -13.45 -4.55
C ILE A 90 -2.19 -12.24 -3.72
N ALA A 91 -2.53 -12.25 -2.43
CA ALA A 91 -2.01 -11.33 -1.43
C ALA A 91 -0.99 -12.03 -0.55
N PHE A 92 0.10 -11.34 -0.25
CA PHE A 92 1.14 -11.78 0.65
C PHE A 92 1.13 -10.93 1.91
N THR A 93 1.06 -11.56 3.08
CA THR A 93 1.17 -10.89 4.37
C THR A 93 2.37 -11.42 5.16
N VAL A 94 2.92 -10.59 6.03
CA VAL A 94 3.89 -11.02 7.04
C VAL A 94 3.36 -10.70 8.43
N HIS A 95 3.57 -11.66 9.32
CA HIS A 95 3.19 -11.62 10.72
C HIS A 95 4.44 -11.81 11.56
N LEU A 96 4.67 -10.92 12.52
CA LEU A 96 5.80 -11.01 13.45
C LEU A 96 5.44 -10.44 14.81
N GLU A 97 6.27 -10.76 15.80
CA GLU A 97 6.19 -10.22 17.15
C GLU A 97 7.25 -9.11 17.31
N LEU A 98 6.87 -7.90 17.66
CA LEU A 98 7.79 -6.81 17.93
C LEU A 98 7.54 -6.20 19.31
N ARG A 99 8.40 -6.53 20.29
CA ARG A 99 8.40 -5.98 21.66
C ARG A 99 7.09 -6.24 22.43
N GLY A 100 6.69 -7.50 22.51
CA GLY A 100 5.43 -7.99 23.07
C GLY A 100 4.19 -7.70 22.22
N ARG A 101 4.32 -7.27 20.95
CA ARG A 101 3.17 -6.86 20.12
C ARG A 101 3.15 -7.58 18.78
N TRP A 102 1.99 -8.13 18.44
CA TRP A 102 1.77 -8.71 17.13
C TRP A 102 1.64 -7.62 16.06
N LEU A 103 2.42 -7.75 15.00
CA LEU A 103 2.32 -6.94 13.80
C LEU A 103 1.90 -7.82 12.63
N SER A 104 0.96 -7.32 11.83
CA SER A 104 0.50 -7.93 10.58
C SER A 104 0.56 -6.87 9.50
N MET A 105 1.20 -7.19 8.38
CA MET A 105 1.43 -6.25 7.29
C MET A 105 1.22 -6.93 5.95
N LEU A 106 0.52 -6.24 5.05
CA LEU A 106 0.43 -6.60 3.64
C LEU A 106 1.75 -6.23 2.95
N LEU A 107 2.37 -7.20 2.29
CA LEU A 107 3.59 -7.01 1.51
C LEU A 107 3.25 -6.71 0.05
N ASP A 108 2.43 -7.56 -0.57
CA ASP A 108 2.08 -7.36 -1.97
C ASP A 108 0.70 -7.93 -2.31
N ILE A 109 0.12 -7.40 -3.38
CA ILE A 109 -1.04 -7.99 -4.06
C ILE A 109 -0.69 -8.07 -5.53
N VAL A 110 -0.55 -9.28 -6.02
CA VAL A 110 -0.14 -9.56 -7.39
C VAL A 110 -1.31 -10.18 -8.14
N GLU A 111 -1.59 -9.69 -9.34
CA GLU A 111 -2.45 -10.41 -10.26
C GLU A 111 -1.67 -11.60 -10.82
N LEU A 112 -2.17 -12.81 -10.57
CA LEU A 112 -1.60 -14.03 -11.09
C LEU A 112 -2.47 -14.51 -12.25
N ALA A 113 -2.18 -14.02 -13.46
CA ALA A 113 -2.91 -14.38 -14.70
C ALA A 113 -2.57 -15.81 -15.20
N LYS A 114 -2.51 -16.78 -14.28
CA LYS A 114 -2.24 -18.20 -14.48
C LYS A 114 -3.11 -19.02 -13.52
N SER A 115 -3.19 -20.33 -13.72
CA SER A 115 -3.86 -21.21 -12.75
C SER A 115 -3.21 -21.12 -11.37
N HIS A 116 -4.01 -21.13 -10.30
CA HIS A 116 -3.54 -21.16 -8.91
C HIS A 116 -3.03 -22.57 -8.51
N SER A 117 -2.12 -23.12 -9.31
CA SER A 117 -1.40 -24.35 -8.96
C SER A 117 -0.36 -24.08 -7.89
N GLY A 118 -0.03 -25.09 -7.07
CA GLY A 118 1.01 -24.96 -6.03
C GLY A 118 2.35 -24.45 -6.58
N ALA A 119 2.74 -24.87 -7.79
CA ALA A 119 3.98 -24.41 -8.44
C ALA A 119 3.94 -22.90 -8.80
N ASN A 120 2.82 -22.41 -9.33
CA ASN A 120 2.67 -20.99 -9.66
C ASN A 120 2.64 -20.11 -8.41
N LEU A 121 1.94 -20.57 -7.35
CA LEU A 121 1.89 -19.86 -6.07
C LEU A 121 3.27 -19.81 -5.39
N ALA A 122 4.01 -20.93 -5.39
CA ALA A 122 5.36 -20.99 -4.86
C ALA A 122 6.33 -20.08 -5.62
N THR A 123 6.20 -20.01 -6.96
CA THR A 123 6.99 -19.10 -7.79
C THR A 123 6.69 -17.64 -7.44
N ALA A 124 5.41 -17.25 -7.41
CA ALA A 124 5.01 -15.89 -7.04
C ALA A 124 5.47 -15.49 -5.62
N PHE A 125 5.44 -16.45 -4.68
CA PHE A 125 5.96 -16.23 -3.33
C PHE A 125 7.47 -16.03 -3.31
N ALA A 126 8.23 -16.84 -4.07
CA ALA A 126 9.69 -16.69 -4.18
C ALA A 126 10.07 -15.35 -4.82
N ASP A 127 9.37 -14.94 -5.89
CA ASP A 127 9.57 -13.64 -6.54
C ASP A 127 9.33 -12.49 -5.55
N MET A 128 8.25 -12.56 -4.76
CA MET A 128 7.96 -11.60 -3.71
C MET A 128 9.08 -11.52 -2.67
N LEU A 129 9.63 -12.66 -2.22
CA LEU A 129 10.74 -12.67 -1.26
C LEU A 129 12.00 -11.98 -1.82
N VAL A 130 12.31 -12.21 -3.10
CA VAL A 130 13.43 -11.55 -3.80
C VAL A 130 13.21 -10.05 -3.88
N ASP A 131 12.02 -9.60 -4.28
CA ASP A 131 11.66 -8.18 -4.38
C ASP A 131 11.75 -7.45 -3.03
N TRP A 132 11.42 -8.15 -1.94
CA TRP A 132 11.52 -7.64 -0.58
C TRP A 132 12.90 -7.80 0.06
N ALA A 133 13.87 -8.40 -0.67
CA ALA A 133 15.19 -8.80 -0.18
C ALA A 133 15.15 -9.69 1.09
N CYS A 134 14.00 -10.31 1.37
CA CYS A 134 13.79 -11.18 2.51
C CYS A 134 14.42 -12.55 2.21
N LYS A 135 15.52 -12.87 2.90
CA LYS A 135 16.09 -14.23 2.83
C LYS A 135 15.32 -15.14 3.78
N THR A 136 14.74 -16.21 3.26
CA THR A 136 14.29 -17.33 4.10
C THR A 136 15.53 -18.06 4.62
N ARG A 137 15.65 -18.18 5.95
CA ARG A 137 16.66 -19.03 6.60
C ARG A 137 16.18 -20.46 6.68
#